data_AF-A0A838Q7K7-F1
#
_entry.id   AF-A0A838Q7K7-F1
#
_cell.length_a   1.000
_cell.length_b   1.000
_cell.length_c   1.000
_cell.angle_alpha   90.00
_cell.angle_beta   90.00
_cell.angle_gamma   90.00
#
_symmetry.space_group_name_H-M   'P 1'
#
loop_
_entity.id
_entity.type
_entity.pdbx_description
1 polymer ?
#
loop_
_entity_poly.entity_id
_entity_poly.type
_entity_poly.pdbx_seq_one_letter_code
_entity_poly.pdbx_strand_id
1 'polypeptide(L)'
;MVTKASWPAWSVVHLVGSAAEFSVIGTIRYPGGETIRYPGGDTWHVVAPITVRDGKIWRETDYFAAPFDAPDWRLPYRESGEQRTADPHAVSGC
;
A
#
# COMPACT_ATOMS: atom_id res chain seq x y z
N MET A 1 8.90 1.74 -27.24
CA MET A 1 8.74 2.95 -26.39
C MET A 1 7.65 2.63 -25.37
N VAL A 2 8.01 2.20 -24.16
CA VAL A 2 7.03 1.95 -23.09
C VAL A 2 6.67 3.29 -22.49
N THR A 3 5.41 3.68 -22.56
CA THR A 3 4.91 4.87 -21.89
C THR A 3 5.17 4.71 -20.39
N LYS A 4 6.00 5.58 -19.81
CA LYS A 4 6.19 5.64 -18.36
C LYS A 4 4.81 5.85 -17.76
N ALA A 5 4.33 4.90 -16.96
CA ALA A 5 2.97 4.95 -16.40
C ALA A 5 2.77 6.29 -15.71
N SER A 6 1.85 7.11 -16.23
CA SER A 6 1.48 8.41 -15.68
C SER A 6 0.49 8.29 -14.52
N TRP A 7 0.06 7.06 -14.22
CA TRP A 7 -0.96 6.74 -13.24
C TRP A 7 -0.33 6.04 -12.02
N PRO A 8 -0.85 6.26 -10.81
CA PRO A 8 -0.38 5.55 -9.64
C PRO A 8 -0.61 4.05 -9.80
N ALA A 9 0.36 3.25 -9.37
CA ALA A 9 0.23 1.80 -9.32
C ALA A 9 -0.36 1.38 -7.96
N TRP A 10 -1.44 0.59 -7.99
CA TRP A 10 -2.13 0.10 -6.80
C TRP A 10 -1.92 -1.41 -6.62
N SER A 11 -1.82 -1.85 -5.36
CA SER A 11 -1.86 -3.26 -4.98
C SER A 11 -2.75 -3.44 -3.74
N VAL A 12 -3.66 -4.41 -3.79
CA VAL A 12 -4.51 -4.78 -2.65
C VAL A 12 -3.78 -5.81 -1.82
N VAL A 13 -3.61 -5.52 -0.54
CA VAL A 13 -2.99 -6.42 0.45
C VAL A 13 -4.07 -7.22 1.19
N HIS A 14 -5.17 -6.56 1.55
CA HIS A 14 -6.25 -7.18 2.30
C HIS A 14 -7.58 -6.51 1.96
N LEU A 15 -8.62 -7.32 1.79
CA LEU A 15 -9.99 -6.84 1.61
C LEU A 15 -10.89 -7.68 2.51
N VAL A 16 -11.59 -7.01 3.41
CA VAL A 16 -12.56 -7.62 4.31
C VAL A 16 -13.82 -6.78 4.35
N GLY A 17 -14.94 -7.41 4.65
CA GLY A 17 -16.19 -6.70 4.83
C GLY A 17 -17.37 -7.64 4.97
N SER A 18 -18.48 -7.08 5.40
CA SER A 18 -19.76 -7.78 5.41
C SER A 18 -20.91 -6.80 5.20
N ALA A 19 -21.97 -7.29 4.57
CA ALA A 19 -23.17 -6.51 4.24
C ALA A 19 -22.82 -5.21 3.50
N ALA A 20 -22.92 -4.07 4.18
CA ALA A 20 -22.72 -2.75 3.62
C ALA A 20 -21.33 -2.15 3.92
N GLU A 21 -20.51 -2.79 4.75
CA GLU A 21 -19.27 -2.21 5.26
C GLU A 21 -18.06 -3.04 4.84
N PHE A 22 -17.09 -2.39 4.20
CA PHE A 22 -15.87 -3.00 3.69
C PHE A 22 -14.65 -2.16 4.08
N SER A 23 -13.50 -2.81 4.23
CA SER A 23 -12.21 -2.18 4.41
C SER A 23 -11.23 -2.78 3.41
N VAL A 24 -10.62 -1.92 2.61
CA VAL A 24 -9.52 -2.27 1.71
C VAL A 24 -8.22 -1.72 2.31
N ILE A 25 -7.21 -2.58 2.41
CA ILE A 25 -5.85 -2.20 2.75
C ILE A 25 -4.98 -2.47 1.54
N GLY A 26 -4.15 -1.52 1.17
CA GLY A 26 -3.30 -1.63 0.00
C GLY A 26 -2.04 -0.80 0.07
N THR A 27 -1.30 -0.83 -1.02
CA THR A 27 -0.19 0.06 -1.28
C THR A 27 -0.40 0.83 -2.57
N ILE A 28 0.02 2.09 -2.58
CA ILE A 28 0.00 2.93 -3.77
C ILE A 28 1.39 3.51 -4.03
N ARG A 29 1.83 3.45 -5.29
CA ARG A 29 3.09 4.05 -5.73
C ARG A 29 2.83 5.13 -6.76
N TYR A 30 3.24 6.35 -6.45
CA TYR A 30 3.15 7.47 -7.38
C TYR A 30 4.39 7.55 -8.28
N PRO A 31 4.23 7.65 -9.61
CA PRO A 31 5.35 7.92 -10.51
C PRO A 31 5.89 9.31 -10.23
N GLY A 32 7.17 9.47 -9.88
CA GLY A 32 7.69 10.80 -9.51
C GLY A 32 7.63 11.85 -10.62
N GLY A 33 7.38 13.10 -10.23
CA GLY A 33 7.31 14.28 -11.09
C GLY A 33 7.03 15.56 -10.30
N GLU A 34 7.38 16.72 -10.86
CA GLU A 34 7.37 18.04 -10.19
C GLU A 34 5.97 18.53 -9.76
N THR A 35 4.90 17.96 -10.32
CA THR A 35 3.50 18.38 -10.06
C THR A 35 2.76 17.47 -9.06
N ILE A 36 3.38 16.40 -8.56
CA ILE A 36 2.67 15.44 -7.69
C ILE A 36 2.76 15.88 -6.23
N ARG A 37 1.60 15.99 -5.56
CA ARG A 37 1.46 16.36 -4.14
C ARG A 37 2.07 15.35 -3.16
N TYR A 38 2.31 14.14 -3.64
CA TYR A 38 3.00 13.06 -2.96
C TYR A 38 4.44 12.99 -3.48
N PRO A 39 5.45 12.97 -2.60
CA PRO A 39 6.84 12.73 -2.98
C PRO A 39 6.93 11.51 -3.89
N GLY A 40 7.50 11.71 -5.07
CA GLY A 40 7.59 10.70 -6.10
C GLY A 40 8.58 9.60 -5.75
N GLY A 41 8.20 8.34 -5.96
CA GLY A 41 9.10 7.19 -5.83
C GLY A 41 8.76 6.27 -4.66
N ASP A 42 8.21 6.82 -3.58
CA ASP A 42 7.85 6.07 -2.37
C ASP A 42 6.52 5.32 -2.53
N THR A 43 6.45 4.17 -1.86
CA THR A 43 5.23 3.37 -1.73
C THR A 43 4.52 3.78 -0.45
N TRP A 44 3.27 4.20 -0.58
CA TRP A 44 2.41 4.61 0.53
C TRP A 44 1.44 3.47 0.89
N HIS A 45 1.08 3.37 2.17
CA HIS A 45 0.00 2.49 2.61
C HIS A 45 -1.35 3.20 2.51
N VAL A 46 -2.38 2.45 2.13
CA VAL A 46 -3.75 2.96 2.02
C VAL A 46 -4.68 2.11 2.88
N VAL A 47 -5.58 2.77 3.62
CA VAL A 47 -6.75 2.15 4.23
C VAL A 47 -7.98 2.89 3.72
N ALA A 48 -8.89 2.17 3.09
CA ALA A 48 -10.14 2.69 2.53
C ALA A 48 -11.34 1.94 3.12
N PRO A 49 -12.01 2.50 4.13
CA PRO A 49 -13.34 2.08 4.52
C PRO A 49 -14.35 2.48 3.43
N ILE A 50 -15.16 1.51 3.00
CA ILE A 50 -16.12 1.64 1.93
C ILE A 50 -17.49 1.21 2.46
N THR A 51 -18.47 2.08 2.27
CA THR A 51 -19.89 1.76 2.50
C THR A 51 -20.57 1.48 1.17
N VAL A 52 -21.40 0.44 1.12
CA VAL A 52 -22.15 0.01 -0.06
C VAL A 52 -23.65 0.14 0.22
N ARG A 53 -24.39 0.72 -0.71
CA ARG A 53 -25.85 0.84 -0.68
C ARG A 53 -26.41 0.45 -2.04
N ASP A 54 -27.45 -0.38 -2.05
CA ASP A 54 -28.10 -0.85 -3.29
C ASP A 54 -27.11 -1.45 -4.31
N GLY A 55 -26.13 -2.19 -3.79
CA GLY A 55 -25.08 -2.85 -4.59
C GLY A 55 -24.02 -1.91 -5.18
N LYS A 56 -23.97 -0.63 -4.76
CA LYS A 56 -23.03 0.38 -5.25
C LYS A 56 -22.25 1.01 -4.11
N ILE A 57 -21.02 1.46 -4.37
CA ILE A 57 -20.27 2.28 -3.41
C ILE A 57 -21.06 3.56 -3.14
N TRP A 58 -21.45 3.75 -1.89
CA TRP A 58 -22.13 4.94 -1.41
C TRP A 58 -21.13 5.99 -0.91
N ARG A 59 -20.11 5.55 -0.18
CA ARG A 59 -19.03 6.40 0.34
C ARG A 59 -17.75 5.60 0.49
N GLU A 60 -16.65 6.26 0.21
CA GLU A 60 -15.28 5.82 0.46
C GLU A 60 -14.54 6.93 1.20
N THR A 61 -13.58 6.58 2.05
CA THR A 61 -12.74 7.55 2.75
C THR A 61 -11.32 7.01 2.80
N ASP A 62 -10.40 7.67 2.10
CA ASP A 62 -9.04 7.16 1.95
C ASP A 62 -8.09 7.77 2.98
N TYR A 63 -7.39 6.90 3.71
CA TYR A 63 -6.29 7.26 4.57
C TYR A 63 -4.98 6.82 3.93
N PHE A 64 -4.09 7.78 3.69
CA PHE A 64 -2.75 7.55 3.15
C PHE A 64 -1.72 7.70 4.26
N ALA A 65 -0.93 6.66 4.47
CA ALA A 65 0.14 6.65 5.47
C ALA A 65 1.49 6.45 4.78
N ALA A 66 2.40 7.40 5.01
CA ALA A 66 3.80 7.25 4.60
C ALA A 66 4.45 6.10 5.39
N PRO A 67 5.42 5.38 4.80
CA PRO A 67 6.23 4.43 5.54
C PRO A 67 7.02 5.16 6.63
N PHE A 68 7.27 4.48 7.74
CA PHE A 68 8.09 4.99 8.83
C PHE A 68 8.90 3.85 9.46
N ASP A 69 10.08 4.16 9.97
CA ASP A 69 10.91 3.19 10.66
C ASP A 69 10.30 2.84 12.03
N ALA A 70 10.27 1.56 12.35
CA ALA A 70 9.86 1.11 13.68
C ALA A 70 10.85 1.66 14.72
N PRO A 71 10.39 2.29 15.81
CA PRO A 71 11.28 2.89 16.79
C PRO A 71 12.03 1.83 17.61
N ASP A 72 13.30 2.11 17.95
CA ASP A 72 14.22 1.14 18.57
C ASP A 72 13.71 0.53 19.87
N TRP A 73 12.96 1.29 20.67
CA TRP A 73 12.42 0.78 21.93
C TRP A 73 11.44 -0.39 21.74
N ARG A 74 10.87 -0.58 20.53
CA ARG A 74 9.99 -1.72 20.19
C ARG A 74 10.76 -2.97 19.77
N LEU A 75 12.09 -2.90 19.61
CA LEU A 75 12.91 -4.05 19.18
C LEU A 75 12.67 -5.32 20.01
N PRO A 76 12.57 -5.28 21.35
CA PRO A 76 12.34 -6.49 22.15
C PRO A 76 10.90 -7.03 22.09
N TYR A 77 9.95 -6.22 21.59
CA TYR A 77 8.51 -6.51 21.63
C TYR A 77 7.90 -6.82 20.28
N ARG A 78 8.68 -6.71 19.20
CA ARG A 78 8.24 -7.15 17.88
C ARG A 78 8.58 -8.62 17.70
N GLU A 79 7.73 -9.32 16.97
CA GLU A 79 8.15 -10.58 16.36
C GLU A 79 9.38 -10.30 15.49
N SER A 80 10.37 -11.18 15.55
CA SER A 80 11.49 -11.18 14.62
C SER A 80 10.92 -11.51 13.24
N GLY A 81 10.37 -10.51 12.56
CA GLY A 81 10.01 -10.64 11.17
C GLY A 81 11.28 -10.96 10.40
N GLU A 82 11.25 -12.04 9.63
CA GLU A 82 12.05 -12.12 8.41
C GLU A 82 11.71 -10.85 7.62
N GLN A 83 12.54 -9.83 7.79
CA GLN A 83 12.63 -8.75 6.83
C GLN A 83 12.96 -9.49 5.55
N ARG A 84 12.00 -9.63 4.63
CA ARG A 84 12.30 -10.13 3.28
C ARG A 84 13.28 -9.13 2.71
N THR A 85 14.56 -9.38 2.95
CA THR A 85 15.67 -8.73 2.30
C THR A 85 15.32 -8.81 0.84
N ALA A 86 15.25 -7.64 0.20
CA ALA A 86 15.26 -7.61 -1.25
C ALA A 86 16.60 -8.23 -1.63
N ASP A 87 16.60 -9.54 -1.90
CA ASP A 87 17.76 -10.26 -2.36
C ASP A 87 18.14 -9.66 -3.72
N PRO A 88 19.28 -8.94 -3.85
CA PRO A 88 19.72 -8.44 -5.13
C PRO A 88 20.26 -9.54 -6.05
N HIS A 89 20.30 -10.81 -5.58
CA HIS A 89 20.93 -11.94 -6.26
C HIS A 89 20.14 -13.26 -6.20
N ALA A 90 18.82 -13.22 -6.28
CA ALA A 90 18.05 -14.44 -6.51
C ALA A 90 18.27 -14.97 -7.95
N VAL A 91 19.36 -15.74 -8.13
CA VAL A 91 19.57 -16.66 -9.26
C VAL A 91 19.96 -18.04 -8.75
N SER A 92 19.31 -19.03 -9.38
CA SER A 92 19.68 -20.43 -9.54
C SER A 92 19.15 -21.44 -8.49
N GLY A 93 18.30 -22.35 -8.98
CA GLY A 93 18.22 -23.72 -8.46
C GLY A 93 16.82 -24.30 -8.29
N CYS A 94 16.22 -24.79 -9.38
CA CYS A 94 15.84 -26.20 -9.56
C CYS A 94 15.46 -26.44 -11.02
#